data_AF-A0A7K0XH40-F1
#
_entry.id   AF-A0A7K0XH40-F1
#
_cell.length_a   1.000
_cell.length_b   1.000
_cell.length_c   1.000
_cell.angle_alpha   90.00
_cell.angle_beta   90.00
_cell.angle_gamma   90.00
#
_symmetry.space_group_name_H-M   'P 1'
#
loop_
_entity.id
_entity.type
_entity.pdbx_description
1 polymer ?
#
loop_
_entity_poly.entity_id
_entity_poly.type
_entity_poly.pdbx_seq_one_letter_code
_entity_poly.pdbx_strand_id
1 'polypeptide(L)'
;MTATITNPPRSAARVRPITMAILAMGGEGGGVLSDWIVDLAEANGYFAQSTSVPGVAQRTGATVYYVELFPKQPGAVHQREPVLSTMPTPGEVDIVVASELMEAGRSIQRGFTTPDRTTLIASTSRTYAMPERTAMGDGRVDSSKLISAAIAASQQFIRGDFARIAQETGSVISAVLFGAVAGAGVLPFTRVQFEDAIRAGGKGVEPSLLAFAEGFAVAAKPAGMSIDISIGSRPDDLPSEGPDPAEVQLAIDSPASLVGSRLQAQAARIVAEFPAEARYMLVNGIKRTAEYQDVAYADEYLDRIASVTLFETGSDGSSVLT
;
A
#
# COMPACT_ATOMS: atom_id res chain seq x y z
N MET A 1 -38.29 27.51 -39.21
CA MET A 1 -38.28 28.03 -37.83
C MET A 1 -37.17 27.32 -37.08
N THR A 2 -35.99 27.93 -37.04
CA THR A 2 -34.79 27.39 -36.39
C THR A 2 -34.78 27.90 -34.96
N ALA A 3 -35.07 27.04 -33.98
CA ALA A 3 -35.06 27.42 -32.58
C ALA A 3 -33.61 27.53 -32.09
N THR A 4 -33.16 28.76 -31.88
CA THR A 4 -31.89 29.07 -31.23
C THR A 4 -31.97 28.61 -29.77
N ILE A 5 -31.24 27.54 -29.41
CA ILE A 5 -31.05 27.13 -28.03
C ILE A 5 -30.09 28.14 -27.39
N THR A 6 -30.65 29.15 -26.74
CA THR A 6 -29.88 30.06 -25.87
C THR A 6 -29.52 29.30 -24.60
N ASN A 7 -28.23 29.00 -24.42
CA ASN A 7 -27.71 28.52 -23.14
C ASN A 7 -28.04 29.57 -22.05
N PRO A 8 -28.60 29.17 -20.90
CA PRO A 8 -28.83 30.09 -19.81
C PRO A 8 -27.49 30.65 -19.29
N PRO A 9 -27.48 31.88 -18.74
CA PRO A 9 -26.27 32.48 -18.19
C PRO A 9 -25.66 31.57 -17.11
N ARG A 10 -24.31 31.47 -17.09
CA ARG A 10 -23.55 30.72 -16.07
C ARG A 10 -24.01 31.17 -14.67
N SER A 11 -24.82 30.33 -14.02
CA SER A 11 -25.44 30.59 -12.73
C SER A 11 -24.39 30.61 -11.61
N ALA A 12 -24.76 31.22 -10.49
CA ALA A 12 -24.10 31.14 -9.18
C ALA A 12 -23.34 29.82 -8.94
N ALA A 13 -22.16 29.91 -8.31
CA ALA A 13 -21.27 28.79 -8.03
C ALA A 13 -22.07 27.55 -7.60
N ARG A 14 -22.07 26.52 -8.45
CA ARG A 14 -22.76 25.27 -8.14
C ARG A 14 -22.09 24.66 -6.92
N VAL A 15 -22.86 24.47 -5.86
CA VAL A 15 -22.44 23.68 -4.70
C VAL A 15 -22.18 22.26 -5.21
N ARG A 16 -20.96 21.77 -5.03
CA ARG A 16 -20.55 20.41 -5.39
C ARG A 16 -20.33 19.56 -4.14
N PRO A 17 -20.45 18.23 -4.21
CA PRO A 17 -20.07 17.35 -3.12
C PRO A 17 -18.58 17.52 -2.75
N ILE A 18 -18.27 17.28 -1.49
CA ILE A 18 -16.91 16.96 -1.04
C ILE A 18 -16.68 15.48 -1.35
N THR A 19 -15.59 15.16 -2.02
CA THR A 19 -15.28 13.80 -2.47
C THR A 19 -14.06 13.25 -1.74
N MET A 20 -14.15 12.02 -1.28
CA MET A 20 -13.09 11.36 -0.52
C MET A 20 -12.84 9.93 -1.01
N ALA A 21 -11.59 9.58 -1.24
CA ALA A 21 -11.17 8.20 -1.49
C ALA A 21 -10.28 7.70 -0.34
N ILE A 22 -10.68 6.60 0.29
CA ILE A 22 -9.92 5.93 1.36
C ILE A 22 -9.36 4.64 0.77
N LEU A 23 -8.04 4.54 0.69
CA LEU A 23 -7.32 3.35 0.26
C LEU A 23 -6.77 2.65 1.51
N ALA A 24 -7.33 1.48 1.81
CA ALA A 24 -6.92 0.70 2.96
C ALA A 24 -6.58 -0.74 2.57
N MET A 25 -5.51 -1.30 3.14
CA MET A 25 -5.28 -2.73 3.00
C MET A 25 -6.40 -3.50 3.71
N GLY A 26 -6.73 -4.69 3.18
CA GLY A 26 -7.75 -5.54 3.77
C GLY A 26 -7.44 -5.84 5.24
N GLY A 27 -8.37 -5.50 6.13
CA GLY A 27 -8.23 -5.67 7.59
C GLY A 27 -7.79 -4.42 8.36
N GLU A 28 -7.45 -3.31 7.69
CA GLU A 28 -6.98 -2.08 8.37
C GLU A 28 -8.09 -1.09 8.74
N GLY A 29 -9.36 -1.50 8.62
CA GLY A 29 -10.49 -0.69 9.05
C GLY A 29 -10.87 0.44 8.10
N GLY A 30 -10.57 0.35 6.80
CA GLY A 30 -11.03 1.34 5.81
C GLY A 30 -12.55 1.52 5.80
N GLY A 31 -13.30 0.43 5.99
CA GLY A 31 -14.77 0.48 6.16
C GLY A 31 -15.19 1.20 7.44
N VAL A 32 -14.49 0.96 8.56
CA VAL A 32 -14.75 1.66 9.83
C VAL A 32 -14.54 3.17 9.65
N LEU A 33 -13.47 3.57 8.95
CA LEU A 33 -13.24 4.99 8.66
C LEU A 33 -14.33 5.58 7.74
N SER A 34 -14.73 4.87 6.68
CA SER A 34 -15.80 5.36 5.79
C SER A 34 -17.13 5.50 6.52
N ASP A 35 -17.46 4.55 7.40
CA ASP A 35 -18.71 4.56 8.18
C ASP A 35 -18.72 5.74 9.15
N TRP A 36 -17.62 5.98 9.89
CA TRP A 36 -17.50 7.16 10.75
C TRP A 36 -17.60 8.49 10.01
N ILE A 37 -17.07 8.58 8.77
CA ILE A 37 -17.20 9.79 7.96
C ILE A 37 -18.65 10.02 7.51
N VAL A 38 -19.37 8.95 7.12
CA VAL A 38 -20.79 9.02 6.77
C VAL A 38 -21.62 9.41 7.98
N ASP A 39 -21.46 8.72 9.12
CA ASP A 39 -22.18 9.00 10.37
C ASP A 39 -21.95 10.44 10.84
N LEU A 40 -20.69 10.90 10.81
CA LEU A 40 -20.31 12.28 11.10
C LEU A 40 -21.06 13.27 10.21
N ALA A 41 -21.08 13.02 8.91
CA ALA A 41 -21.69 13.94 7.95
C ALA A 41 -23.22 13.97 8.09
N GLU A 42 -23.87 12.81 8.21
CA GLU A 42 -25.33 12.71 8.35
C GLU A 42 -25.83 13.36 9.63
N ALA A 43 -25.13 13.16 10.74
CA ALA A 43 -25.44 13.79 12.03
C ALA A 43 -25.30 15.33 12.00
N ASN A 44 -24.54 15.86 11.04
CA ASN A 44 -24.19 17.28 10.96
C ASN A 44 -24.70 17.97 9.69
N GLY A 45 -25.84 17.49 9.17
CA GLY A 45 -26.59 18.20 8.13
C GLY A 45 -26.04 18.00 6.72
N TYR A 46 -25.46 16.85 6.42
CA TYR A 46 -25.08 16.46 5.06
C TYR A 46 -25.90 15.24 4.60
N PHE A 47 -26.06 15.10 3.29
CA PHE A 47 -26.29 13.81 2.66
C PHE A 47 -24.92 13.17 2.46
N ALA A 48 -24.77 11.91 2.84
CA ALA A 48 -23.52 11.19 2.70
C ALA A 48 -23.77 9.78 2.17
N GLN A 49 -22.86 9.29 1.33
CA GLN A 49 -22.89 7.93 0.84
C GLN A 49 -21.46 7.42 0.79
N SER A 50 -21.26 6.15 1.15
CA SER A 50 -20.03 5.43 0.88
C SER A 50 -20.28 4.24 -0.06
N THR A 51 -19.28 3.92 -0.86
CA THR A 51 -19.22 2.70 -1.68
C THR A 51 -17.84 2.08 -1.54
N SER A 52 -17.69 0.80 -1.89
CA SER A 52 -16.37 0.17 -1.86
C SER A 52 -16.13 -0.75 -3.06
N VAL A 53 -14.89 -0.72 -3.54
CA VAL A 53 -14.39 -1.65 -4.55
C VAL A 53 -13.31 -2.50 -3.88
N PRO A 54 -13.59 -3.79 -3.57
CA PRO A 54 -12.63 -4.66 -2.92
C PRO A 54 -11.45 -4.94 -3.84
N GLY A 55 -10.24 -5.01 -3.26
CA GLY A 55 -9.06 -5.51 -3.95
C GLY A 55 -9.15 -7.01 -4.24
N VAL A 56 -8.41 -7.48 -5.25
CA VAL A 56 -8.44 -8.88 -5.72
C VAL A 56 -7.88 -9.91 -4.72
N ALA A 57 -7.16 -9.49 -3.68
CA ALA A 57 -6.73 -10.31 -2.53
C ALA A 57 -6.13 -9.43 -1.42
N GLN A 58 -6.12 -9.94 -0.17
CA GLN A 58 -5.34 -9.32 0.91
C GLN A 58 -3.89 -9.11 0.44
N ARG A 59 -3.36 -7.90 0.65
CA ARG A 59 -1.98 -7.48 0.30
C ARG A 59 -1.63 -7.43 -1.20
N THR A 60 -2.58 -7.72 -2.10
CA THR A 60 -2.39 -7.55 -3.56
C THR A 60 -2.86 -6.18 -4.05
N GLY A 61 -3.80 -5.55 -3.33
CA GLY A 61 -4.17 -4.15 -3.49
C GLY A 61 -5.12 -3.68 -2.39
N ALA A 62 -5.20 -2.37 -2.16
CA ALA A 62 -6.19 -1.82 -1.24
C ALA A 62 -7.62 -2.00 -1.74
N THR A 63 -8.51 -2.14 -0.77
CA THR A 63 -9.92 -1.79 -0.96
C THR A 63 -10.02 -0.27 -1.05
N VAL A 64 -10.70 0.22 -2.08
CA VAL A 64 -11.02 1.64 -2.22
C VAL A 64 -12.42 1.86 -1.67
N TYR A 65 -12.53 2.67 -0.62
CA TYR A 65 -13.81 3.20 -0.15
C TYR A 65 -13.95 4.61 -0.70
N TYR A 66 -15.09 4.91 -1.30
CA TYR A 66 -15.37 6.22 -1.87
C TYR A 66 -16.55 6.84 -1.16
N VAL A 67 -16.37 8.07 -0.68
CA VAL A 67 -17.34 8.81 0.11
C VAL A 67 -17.64 10.15 -0.55
N GLU A 68 -18.91 10.50 -0.69
CA GLU A 68 -19.35 11.85 -1.09
C GLU A 68 -20.21 12.47 0.00
N LEU A 69 -19.94 13.75 0.29
CA LEU A 69 -20.67 14.54 1.28
C LEU A 69 -21.29 15.77 0.59
N PHE A 70 -22.61 15.89 0.62
CA PHE A 70 -23.32 17.02 0.03
C PHE A 70 -24.12 17.78 1.10
N PRO A 71 -23.93 19.11 1.27
CA PRO A 71 -24.56 19.85 2.35
C PRO A 71 -26.09 19.91 2.18
N LYS A 72 -26.81 19.70 3.28
CA LYS A 72 -28.23 20.02 3.38
C LYS A 72 -28.37 21.55 3.52
N GLN A 73 -29.33 22.14 2.82
CA GLN A 73 -29.64 23.56 2.89
C GLN A 73 -30.36 23.85 4.21
N PRO A 74 -29.82 24.74 5.05
CA PRO A 74 -30.46 25.10 6.32
C PRO A 74 -31.88 25.64 6.08
N GLY A 75 -32.86 25.11 6.80
CA GLY A 75 -34.26 25.55 6.71
C GLY A 75 -35.02 25.05 5.48
N ALA A 76 -34.41 24.23 4.61
CA ALA A 76 -35.13 23.61 3.51
C ALA A 76 -36.04 22.49 4.04
N VAL A 77 -37.35 22.73 3.99
CA VAL A 77 -38.37 21.73 4.38
C VAL A 77 -38.38 20.54 3.41
N HIS A 78 -38.05 20.78 2.14
CA HIS A 78 -37.96 19.77 1.09
C HIS A 78 -36.76 20.06 0.18
N GLN A 79 -35.56 19.67 0.61
CA GLN A 79 -34.43 19.56 -0.31
C GLN A 79 -34.48 18.21 -1.02
N ARG A 80 -34.36 18.22 -2.35
CA ARG A 80 -34.24 16.99 -3.12
C ARG A 80 -32.91 16.31 -2.78
N GLU A 81 -32.97 15.04 -2.43
CA GLU A 81 -31.79 14.22 -2.18
C GLU A 81 -30.90 14.18 -3.44
N PRO A 82 -29.59 14.44 -3.32
CA PRO A 82 -28.68 14.40 -4.46
C PRO A 82 -28.44 12.96 -4.91
N VAL A 83 -28.19 12.78 -6.21
CA VAL A 83 -27.61 11.52 -6.72
C VAL A 83 -26.11 11.63 -6.57
N LEU A 84 -25.55 10.80 -5.69
CA LEU A 84 -24.12 10.73 -5.41
C LEU A 84 -23.44 9.66 -6.28
N SER A 85 -22.21 9.93 -6.70
CA SER A 85 -21.38 9.00 -7.45
C SER A 85 -21.05 7.76 -6.61
N THR A 86 -20.88 6.63 -7.29
CA THR A 86 -20.50 5.35 -6.69
C THR A 86 -19.02 5.01 -6.90
N MET A 87 -18.25 5.93 -7.48
CA MET A 87 -16.82 5.72 -7.74
C MET A 87 -16.05 7.04 -7.78
N PRO A 88 -14.77 7.04 -7.35
CA PRO A 88 -13.91 8.20 -7.47
C PRO A 88 -13.62 8.48 -8.94
N THR A 89 -13.86 9.72 -9.35
CA THR A 89 -13.50 10.18 -10.70
C THR A 89 -12.06 10.72 -10.67
N PRO A 90 -11.14 10.20 -11.50
CA PRO A 90 -9.79 10.74 -11.60
C PRO A 90 -9.79 12.24 -11.89
N GLY A 91 -8.95 13.00 -11.17
CA GLY A 91 -8.91 14.47 -11.25
C GLY A 91 -9.98 15.20 -10.44
N GLU A 92 -10.94 14.47 -9.85
CA GLU A 92 -12.09 15.07 -9.17
C GLU A 92 -12.15 14.81 -7.66
N VAL A 93 -11.14 14.17 -7.07
CA VAL A 93 -11.11 13.79 -5.66
C VAL A 93 -10.46 14.87 -4.79
N ASP A 94 -11.18 15.34 -3.78
CA ASP A 94 -10.72 16.41 -2.87
C ASP A 94 -9.83 15.89 -1.75
N ILE A 95 -10.17 14.72 -1.20
CA ILE A 95 -9.45 14.12 -0.07
C ILE A 95 -9.06 12.69 -0.41
N VAL A 96 -7.79 12.36 -0.26
CA VAL A 96 -7.33 10.97 -0.33
C VAL A 96 -6.75 10.59 1.02
N VAL A 97 -7.20 9.47 1.57
CA VAL A 97 -6.66 8.88 2.79
C VAL A 97 -6.05 7.52 2.45
N ALA A 98 -4.78 7.31 2.78
CA ALA A 98 -4.09 6.04 2.56
C ALA A 98 -3.58 5.47 3.88
N SER A 99 -3.94 4.23 4.21
CA SER A 99 -3.49 3.57 5.44
C SER A 99 -2.01 3.16 5.41
N GLU A 100 -1.37 3.24 4.24
CA GLU A 100 -0.02 2.78 3.97
C GLU A 100 0.58 3.56 2.78
N LEU A 101 1.91 3.70 2.73
CA LEU A 101 2.59 4.55 1.76
C LEU A 101 2.54 4.04 0.31
N MET A 102 2.55 2.73 0.06
CA MET A 102 2.32 2.19 -1.29
C MET A 102 0.91 2.54 -1.79
N GLU A 103 -0.08 2.57 -0.91
CA GLU A 103 -1.44 2.96 -1.29
C GLU A 103 -1.53 4.44 -1.67
N ALA A 104 -0.75 5.32 -1.05
CA ALA A 104 -0.58 6.69 -1.54
C ALA A 104 0.05 6.73 -2.94
N GLY A 105 1.04 5.87 -3.23
CA GLY A 105 1.59 5.72 -4.59
C GLY A 105 0.53 5.28 -5.60
N ARG A 106 -0.31 4.31 -5.22
CA ARG A 106 -1.40 3.79 -6.07
C ARG A 106 -2.52 4.82 -6.28
N SER A 107 -2.82 5.68 -5.31
CA SER A 107 -3.82 6.74 -5.48
C SER A 107 -3.37 7.76 -6.54
N ILE A 108 -2.07 8.09 -6.56
CA ILE A 108 -1.46 8.95 -7.59
C ILE A 108 -1.55 8.27 -8.96
N GLN A 109 -1.15 7.00 -9.06
CA GLN A 109 -1.22 6.25 -10.33
C GLN A 109 -2.65 6.16 -10.90
N ARG A 110 -3.65 6.06 -10.03
CA ARG A 110 -5.08 6.02 -10.41
C ARG A 110 -5.67 7.40 -10.72
N GLY A 111 -4.90 8.47 -10.55
CA GLY A 111 -5.36 9.85 -10.78
C GLY A 111 -6.31 10.38 -9.71
N PHE A 112 -6.39 9.74 -8.54
CA PHE A 112 -7.18 10.25 -7.42
C PHE A 112 -6.49 11.41 -6.70
N THR A 113 -5.18 11.54 -6.85
CA THR A 113 -4.41 12.61 -6.24
C THR A 113 -3.94 13.58 -7.31
N THR A 114 -4.28 14.85 -7.15
CA THR A 114 -3.93 15.92 -8.10
C THR A 114 -3.41 17.18 -7.39
N PRO A 115 -2.46 17.89 -8.01
CA PRO A 115 -1.72 18.99 -7.37
C PRO A 115 -2.57 20.25 -7.15
N ASP A 116 -3.67 20.42 -7.88
CA ASP A 116 -4.51 21.61 -7.85
C ASP A 116 -5.61 21.56 -6.78
N ARG A 117 -5.96 20.38 -6.26
CA ARG A 117 -7.11 20.24 -5.35
C ARG A 117 -7.00 19.22 -4.22
N THR A 118 -6.16 18.19 -4.35
CA THR A 118 -6.26 17.04 -3.45
C THR A 118 -5.43 17.24 -2.19
N THR A 119 -6.05 17.12 -1.02
CA THR A 119 -5.33 16.86 0.24
C THR A 119 -5.12 15.36 0.38
N LEU A 120 -3.86 14.93 0.31
CA LEU A 120 -3.45 13.55 0.55
C LEU A 120 -3.01 13.39 2.00
N ILE A 121 -3.61 12.44 2.72
CA ILE A 121 -3.26 12.03 4.08
C ILE A 121 -2.80 10.58 4.00
N ALA A 122 -1.54 10.28 4.33
CA ALA A 122 -1.04 8.90 4.26
C ALA A 122 -0.22 8.48 5.48
N SER A 123 -0.36 7.23 5.90
CA SER A 123 0.62 6.61 6.80
C SER A 123 1.94 6.37 6.07
N THR A 124 3.07 6.61 6.74
CA THR A 124 4.41 6.30 6.19
C THR A 124 4.88 4.89 6.47
N SER A 125 4.11 4.14 7.26
CA SER A 125 4.30 2.70 7.43
C SER A 125 4.26 1.98 6.09
N ARG A 126 5.06 0.92 5.97
CA ARG A 126 5.22 0.11 4.77
C ARG A 126 5.17 -1.37 5.11
N THR A 127 4.59 -2.14 4.21
CA THR A 127 4.74 -3.59 4.14
C THR A 127 5.07 -3.96 2.70
N TYR A 128 5.90 -4.97 2.48
CA TYR A 128 6.23 -5.42 1.13
C TYR A 128 4.96 -5.80 0.36
N ALA A 129 4.73 -5.11 -0.76
CA ALA A 129 3.72 -5.45 -1.73
C ALA A 129 4.10 -6.75 -2.45
N MET A 130 3.11 -7.48 -2.97
CA MET A 130 3.35 -8.72 -3.69
C MET A 130 4.39 -8.62 -4.81
N PRO A 131 4.38 -7.59 -5.69
CA PRO A 131 5.41 -7.43 -6.72
C PRO A 131 6.84 -7.32 -6.15
N GLU A 132 6.99 -6.68 -4.98
CA GLU A 132 8.29 -6.54 -4.31
C GLU A 132 8.77 -7.89 -3.77
N ARG A 133 7.84 -8.71 -3.26
CA ARG A 133 8.14 -10.05 -2.71
C ARG A 133 8.44 -11.09 -3.76
N THR A 134 7.85 -10.97 -4.95
CA THR A 134 7.98 -11.96 -6.02
C THR A 134 9.09 -11.62 -7.02
N ALA A 135 9.75 -10.48 -6.87
CA ALA A 135 10.88 -10.12 -7.71
C ALA A 135 12.04 -11.12 -7.54
N MET A 136 12.74 -11.42 -8.64
CA MET A 136 13.92 -12.30 -8.65
C MET A 136 15.19 -11.66 -8.05
N GLY A 137 15.03 -10.55 -7.30
CA GLY A 137 16.11 -9.78 -6.67
C GLY A 137 15.53 -8.77 -5.68
N ASP A 138 16.22 -7.65 -5.43
CA ASP A 138 15.68 -6.59 -4.58
C ASP A 138 14.56 -5.82 -5.30
N GLY A 139 13.33 -6.33 -5.15
CA GLY A 139 12.11 -5.77 -5.71
C GLY A 139 11.58 -4.54 -4.98
N ARG A 140 12.27 -4.05 -3.94
CA ARG A 140 11.77 -2.94 -3.11
C ARG A 140 11.57 -1.68 -3.94
N VAL A 141 10.41 -1.07 -3.77
CA VAL A 141 10.11 0.28 -4.20
C VAL A 141 10.72 1.25 -3.19
N ASP A 142 11.37 2.29 -3.73
CA ASP A 142 11.97 3.34 -2.93
C ASP A 142 10.91 4.25 -2.31
N SER A 143 10.77 4.16 -1.00
CA SER A 143 9.85 4.96 -0.20
C SER A 143 10.11 6.47 -0.32
N SER A 144 11.36 6.90 -0.50
CA SER A 144 11.69 8.33 -0.67
C SER A 144 11.16 8.89 -1.98
N LYS A 145 11.16 8.08 -3.05
CA LYS A 145 10.55 8.42 -4.34
C LYS A 145 9.02 8.47 -4.22
N LEU A 146 8.40 7.56 -3.47
CA LEU A 146 6.96 7.63 -3.19
C LEU A 146 6.57 8.90 -2.45
N ILE A 147 7.33 9.28 -1.42
CA ILE A 147 7.10 10.53 -0.67
C ILE A 147 7.27 11.74 -1.60
N SER A 148 8.34 11.78 -2.39
CA SER A 148 8.60 12.88 -3.33
C SER A 148 7.49 13.00 -4.39
N ALA A 149 7.02 11.87 -4.92
CA ALA A 149 5.90 11.82 -5.85
C ALA A 149 4.60 12.32 -5.19
N ALA A 150 4.33 11.92 -3.95
CA ALA A 150 3.16 12.37 -3.19
C ALA A 150 3.19 13.89 -2.91
N ILE A 151 4.37 14.45 -2.59
CA ILE A 151 4.54 15.91 -2.45
C ILE A 151 4.22 16.63 -3.78
N ALA A 152 4.71 16.10 -4.90
CA ALA A 152 4.52 16.73 -6.21
C ALA A 152 3.09 16.56 -6.76
N ALA A 153 2.41 15.48 -6.41
CA ALA A 153 1.12 15.11 -6.99
C ALA A 153 -0.09 15.60 -6.19
N SER A 154 0.07 16.16 -4.99
CA SER A 154 -1.06 16.65 -4.17
C SER A 154 -0.95 18.15 -3.89
N GLN A 155 -2.10 18.78 -3.66
CA GLN A 155 -2.14 20.19 -3.20
C GLN A 155 -1.53 20.31 -1.80
N GLN A 156 -1.82 19.34 -0.94
CA GLN A 156 -1.24 19.20 0.38
C GLN A 156 -0.95 17.73 0.65
N PHE A 157 0.22 17.43 1.22
CA PHE A 157 0.56 16.08 1.66
C PHE A 157 0.81 16.04 3.17
N ILE A 158 -0.17 15.49 3.89
CA ILE A 158 -0.09 15.20 5.33
C ILE A 158 0.34 13.75 5.50
N ARG A 159 1.32 13.55 6.37
CA ARG A 159 1.97 12.25 6.53
C ARG A 159 2.52 12.08 7.93
N GLY A 160 2.52 10.84 8.39
CA GLY A 160 3.11 10.42 9.65
C GLY A 160 3.05 8.90 9.77
N ASP A 161 3.74 8.33 10.75
CA ASP A 161 3.63 6.89 11.01
C ASP A 161 2.36 6.59 11.81
N PHE A 162 1.21 6.68 11.14
CA PHE A 162 -0.09 6.49 11.77
C PHE A 162 -0.31 5.06 12.24
N ALA A 163 0.35 4.08 11.61
CA ALA A 163 0.33 2.70 12.07
C ALA A 163 1.06 2.54 13.41
N ARG A 164 2.22 3.17 13.60
CA ARG A 164 2.90 3.18 14.90
C ARG A 164 2.06 3.85 15.98
N ILE A 165 1.42 4.99 15.68
CA ILE A 165 0.53 5.68 16.63
C ILE A 165 -0.63 4.76 17.05
N ALA A 166 -1.23 4.03 16.10
CA ALA A 166 -2.29 3.08 16.40
C ALA A 166 -1.80 1.97 17.35
N GLN A 167 -0.60 1.43 17.11
CA GLN A 167 0.01 0.43 18.01
C GLN A 167 0.28 1.00 19.41
N GLU A 168 0.90 2.18 19.50
CA GLU A 168 1.26 2.83 20.77
C GLU A 168 0.03 3.17 21.64
N THR A 169 -1.07 3.55 20.99
CA THR A 169 -2.35 3.86 21.67
C THR A 169 -3.24 2.64 21.88
N GLY A 170 -2.86 1.45 21.39
CA GLY A 170 -3.66 0.23 21.49
C GLY A 170 -4.98 0.29 20.72
N SER A 171 -5.00 0.98 19.58
CA SER A 171 -6.20 1.24 18.78
C SER A 171 -6.01 0.84 17.31
N VAL A 172 -7.04 1.08 16.50
CA VAL A 172 -7.04 0.83 15.05
C VAL A 172 -6.53 2.05 14.28
N ILE A 173 -5.82 1.81 13.17
CA ILE A 173 -5.30 2.89 12.31
C ILE A 173 -6.40 3.79 11.76
N SER A 174 -7.62 3.27 11.57
CA SER A 174 -8.78 4.07 11.17
C SER A 174 -9.08 5.21 12.16
N ALA A 175 -8.88 5.02 13.47
CA ALA A 175 -9.07 6.08 14.47
C ALA A 175 -8.01 7.18 14.35
N VAL A 176 -6.76 6.79 14.13
CA VAL A 176 -5.67 7.75 13.91
C VAL A 176 -5.90 8.55 12.62
N LEU A 177 -6.26 7.87 11.53
CA LEU A 177 -6.53 8.52 10.24
C LEU A 177 -7.78 9.42 10.30
N PHE A 178 -8.81 9.04 11.07
CA PHE A 178 -9.96 9.90 11.33
C PHE A 178 -9.55 11.17 12.07
N GLY A 179 -8.65 11.04 13.06
CA GLY A 179 -7.97 12.16 13.71
C GLY A 179 -7.21 13.03 12.74
N ALA A 180 -6.45 12.42 11.83
CA ALA A 180 -5.67 13.14 10.83
C ALA A 180 -6.56 13.93 9.85
N VAL A 181 -7.70 13.37 9.44
CA VAL A 181 -8.71 14.09 8.62
C VAL A 181 -9.25 15.31 9.36
N ALA A 182 -9.58 15.16 10.65
CA ALA A 182 -10.04 16.27 11.49
C ALA A 182 -8.95 17.35 11.67
N GLY A 183 -7.71 16.94 11.93
CA GLY A 183 -6.56 17.84 12.11
C GLY A 183 -6.14 18.56 10.84
N ALA A 184 -6.39 17.95 9.67
CA ALA A 184 -6.17 18.57 8.37
C ALA A 184 -7.14 19.73 8.08
N GLY A 185 -8.28 19.81 8.77
CA GLY A 185 -9.27 20.87 8.57
C GLY A 185 -9.94 20.85 7.19
N VAL A 186 -9.93 19.70 6.51
CA VAL A 186 -10.47 19.53 5.14
C VAL A 186 -11.97 19.27 5.10
N LEU A 187 -12.58 19.01 6.26
CA LEU A 187 -14.03 18.83 6.39
C LEU A 187 -14.64 19.96 7.24
N PRO A 188 -15.89 20.38 6.94
CA PRO A 188 -16.56 21.49 7.62
C PRO A 188 -17.20 21.06 8.96
N PHE A 189 -16.48 20.27 9.76
CA PHE A 189 -16.93 19.77 11.05
C PHE A 189 -15.92 20.11 12.15
N THR A 190 -16.42 20.38 13.34
CA THR A 190 -15.61 20.64 14.53
C THR A 190 -15.02 19.34 15.07
N ARG A 191 -13.89 19.45 15.78
CA ARG A 191 -13.28 18.31 16.47
C ARG A 191 -14.26 17.54 17.37
N VAL A 192 -15.13 18.26 18.08
CA VAL A 192 -16.13 17.63 18.98
C VAL A 192 -17.09 16.74 18.20
N GLN A 193 -17.55 17.17 17.02
CA GLN A 193 -18.42 16.38 16.16
C GLN A 193 -17.73 15.09 15.67
N PHE A 194 -16.43 15.14 15.36
CA PHE A 194 -15.65 13.94 15.08
C PHE A 194 -15.58 12.99 16.28
N GLU A 195 -15.25 13.51 17.46
CA GLU A 195 -15.19 12.68 18.68
C GLU A 195 -16.55 12.05 19.02
N ASP A 196 -17.66 12.75 18.78
CA ASP A 196 -19.01 12.22 18.97
C ASP A 196 -19.34 11.06 18.02
N ALA A 197 -18.84 11.08 16.77
CA ALA A 197 -18.96 9.96 15.85
C ALA A 197 -18.25 8.69 16.38
N ILE A 198 -17.07 8.84 16.99
CA ILE A 198 -16.36 7.72 17.64
C ILE A 198 -17.19 7.19 18.82
N ARG A 199 -17.72 8.08 19.67
CA ARG A 199 -18.53 7.71 20.84
C ARG A 199 -19.80 6.95 20.42
N ALA A 200 -20.47 7.40 19.35
CA ALA A 200 -21.66 6.76 18.81
C ALA A 200 -21.39 5.32 18.32
N GLY A 201 -20.19 5.05 17.78
CA GLY A 201 -19.78 3.71 17.36
C GLY A 201 -19.67 2.68 18.50
N GLY A 202 -19.51 3.13 19.75
CA GLY A 202 -19.63 2.31 20.98
C GLY A 202 -18.55 1.23 21.21
N LYS A 203 -17.64 1.00 20.26
CA LYS A 203 -16.59 -0.04 20.36
C LYS A 203 -15.22 0.59 20.50
N GLY A 204 -14.47 0.19 21.54
CA GLY A 204 -13.10 0.66 21.74
C GLY A 204 -12.98 2.18 21.80
N VAL A 205 -13.99 2.86 22.37
CA VAL A 205 -14.14 4.33 22.34
C VAL A 205 -12.92 5.02 22.94
N GLU A 206 -12.50 4.64 24.14
CA GLU A 206 -11.38 5.29 24.83
C GLU A 206 -10.04 5.16 24.05
N PRO A 207 -9.58 3.96 23.64
CA PRO A 207 -8.41 3.84 22.76
C PRO A 207 -8.57 4.60 21.43
N SER A 208 -9.77 4.63 20.86
CA SER A 208 -10.04 5.35 19.59
C SER A 208 -9.94 6.85 19.76
N LEU A 209 -10.41 7.42 20.87
CA LEU A 209 -10.29 8.85 21.17
C LEU A 209 -8.84 9.26 21.41
N LEU A 210 -8.04 8.41 22.08
CA LEU A 210 -6.60 8.63 22.25
C LEU A 210 -5.88 8.63 20.89
N ALA A 211 -6.10 7.58 20.09
CA ALA A 211 -5.58 7.47 18.73
C ALA A 211 -5.97 8.66 17.83
N PHE A 212 -7.24 9.07 17.89
CA PHE A 212 -7.77 10.23 17.19
C PHE A 212 -7.05 11.52 17.59
N ALA A 213 -6.84 11.75 18.88
CA ALA A 213 -6.16 12.95 19.37
C ALA A 213 -4.72 13.04 18.86
N GLU A 214 -3.98 11.92 18.84
CA GLU A 214 -2.63 11.86 18.30
C GLU A 214 -2.59 12.10 16.78
N GLY A 215 -3.48 11.44 16.03
CA GLY A 215 -3.63 11.65 14.59
C GLY A 215 -3.96 13.11 14.24
N PHE A 216 -4.86 13.73 15.00
CA PHE A 216 -5.20 15.15 14.89
C PHE A 216 -3.98 16.03 15.11
N ALA A 217 -3.21 15.78 16.19
CA ALA A 217 -2.04 16.58 16.53
C ALA A 217 -0.93 16.49 15.48
N VAL A 218 -0.77 15.32 14.85
CA VAL A 218 0.18 15.15 13.73
C VAL A 218 -0.28 15.93 12.51
N ALA A 219 -1.54 15.82 12.12
CA ALA A 219 -2.06 16.48 10.91
C ALA A 219 -2.19 18.00 11.03
N ALA A 220 -2.39 18.51 12.24
CA ALA A 220 -2.50 19.95 12.50
C ALA A 220 -1.14 20.68 12.47
N LYS A 221 -0.01 19.95 12.49
CA LYS A 221 1.34 20.54 12.41
C LYS A 221 1.79 20.67 10.95
N PRO A 222 2.60 21.69 10.60
CA PRO A 222 3.27 21.75 9.32
C PRO A 222 4.13 20.49 9.09
N ALA A 223 4.10 19.93 7.88
CA ALA A 223 4.83 18.71 7.57
C ALA A 223 6.35 18.88 7.84
N GLY A 224 6.91 18.03 8.70
CA GLY A 224 8.35 17.96 8.94
C GLY A 224 9.11 17.38 7.75
N MET A 225 10.42 17.70 7.66
CA MET A 225 11.30 17.21 6.59
C MET A 225 11.77 15.76 6.79
N SER A 226 11.89 15.29 8.03
CA SER A 226 12.40 13.95 8.34
C SER A 226 11.26 12.99 8.69
N ILE A 227 11.25 11.81 8.07
CA ILE A 227 10.28 10.76 8.36
C ILE A 227 11.03 9.44 8.47
N ASP A 228 10.69 8.69 9.51
CA ASP A 228 11.11 7.31 9.67
C ASP A 228 10.42 6.43 8.62
N ILE A 229 11.20 5.66 7.88
CA ILE A 229 10.72 4.77 6.83
C ILE A 229 10.93 3.34 7.34
N SER A 230 9.83 2.65 7.58
CA SER A 230 9.82 1.28 8.12
C SER A 230 10.52 0.23 7.24
N ILE A 231 10.56 0.43 5.92
CA ILE A 231 11.32 -0.42 4.99
C ILE A 231 12.48 0.42 4.45
N GLY A 232 13.72 0.03 4.79
CA GLY A 232 14.93 0.72 4.37
C GLY A 232 15.02 0.88 2.84
N SER A 233 15.80 1.88 2.40
CA SER A 233 15.97 2.18 0.98
C SER A 233 16.58 0.99 0.22
N ARG A 234 16.22 0.89 -1.05
CA ARG A 234 16.91 0.04 -2.02
C ARG A 234 18.30 0.66 -2.26
N PRO A 235 19.40 -0.11 -2.20
CA PRO A 235 20.74 0.39 -2.54
C PRO A 235 20.79 0.94 -3.97
N ASP A 236 21.50 2.06 -4.17
CA ASP A 236 21.66 2.69 -5.49
C ASP A 236 22.60 1.89 -6.41
N ASP A 237 23.42 1.03 -5.83
CA ASP A 237 24.51 0.26 -6.43
C ASP A 237 24.22 -1.25 -6.42
N LEU A 238 23.05 -1.64 -6.93
CA LEU A 238 22.82 -3.06 -7.18
C LEU A 238 23.74 -3.54 -8.33
N PRO A 239 24.42 -4.70 -8.17
CA PRO A 239 25.15 -5.32 -9.27
C PRO A 239 24.27 -5.49 -10.52
N SER A 240 24.89 -5.59 -11.70
CA SER A 240 24.19 -5.82 -12.97
C SER A 240 23.21 -6.99 -12.87
N GLU A 241 22.15 -6.98 -13.69
CA GLU A 241 21.23 -8.13 -13.80
C GLU A 241 22.01 -9.45 -13.95
N GLY A 242 21.95 -10.29 -12.92
CA GLY A 242 22.64 -11.59 -12.89
C GLY A 242 23.38 -11.87 -11.57
N PRO A 243 23.82 -13.11 -11.37
CA PRO A 243 24.65 -13.49 -10.22
C PRO A 243 26.07 -12.90 -10.33
N ASP A 244 26.73 -12.66 -9.19
CA ASP A 244 28.12 -12.23 -9.17
C ASP A 244 29.00 -13.29 -9.87
N PRO A 245 29.73 -12.95 -10.96
CA PRO A 245 30.60 -13.89 -11.67
C PRO A 245 31.61 -14.60 -10.76
N ALA A 246 32.11 -13.93 -9.72
CA ALA A 246 33.03 -14.52 -8.76
C ALA A 246 32.35 -15.60 -7.90
N GLU A 247 31.08 -15.38 -7.52
CA GLU A 247 30.30 -16.36 -6.76
C GLU A 247 29.91 -17.56 -7.63
N VAL A 248 29.57 -17.34 -8.91
CA VAL A 248 29.33 -18.41 -9.88
C VAL A 248 30.56 -19.29 -10.03
N GLN A 249 31.73 -18.67 -10.24
CA GLN A 249 32.98 -19.41 -10.39
C GLN A 249 33.33 -20.19 -9.12
N LEU A 250 33.15 -19.58 -7.94
CA LEU A 250 33.38 -20.26 -6.67
C LEU A 250 32.43 -21.46 -6.46
N ALA A 251 31.18 -21.36 -6.91
CA ALA A 251 30.25 -22.47 -6.88
C ALA A 251 30.63 -23.59 -7.86
N ILE A 252 31.23 -23.27 -9.00
CA ILE A 252 31.76 -24.27 -9.93
C ILE A 252 32.94 -25.03 -9.31
N ASP A 253 33.90 -24.28 -8.76
CA ASP A 253 35.18 -24.81 -8.29
C ASP A 253 35.07 -25.49 -6.91
N SER A 254 34.24 -24.95 -6.02
CA SER A 254 34.12 -25.43 -4.64
C SER A 254 32.75 -25.14 -4.00
N PRO A 255 31.67 -25.88 -4.39
CA PRO A 255 30.35 -25.80 -3.76
C PRO A 255 30.37 -25.82 -2.22
N ALA A 256 31.23 -26.65 -1.63
CA ALA A 256 31.37 -26.82 -0.19
C ALA A 256 31.77 -25.54 0.55
N SER A 257 32.49 -24.63 -0.11
CA SER A 257 32.91 -23.35 0.47
C SER A 257 31.76 -22.36 0.65
N LEU A 258 30.67 -22.56 -0.10
CA LEU A 258 29.52 -21.66 -0.12
C LEU A 258 28.41 -22.08 0.85
N VAL A 259 28.51 -23.23 1.52
CA VAL A 259 27.44 -23.76 2.39
C VAL A 259 27.89 -23.96 3.82
N GLY A 260 26.95 -23.88 4.77
CA GLY A 260 27.22 -24.17 6.17
C GLY A 260 27.56 -25.65 6.42
N SER A 261 28.09 -25.95 7.61
CA SER A 261 28.53 -27.31 7.99
C SER A 261 27.45 -28.39 7.83
N ARG A 262 26.18 -28.02 8.00
CA ARG A 262 25.03 -28.94 7.87
C ARG A 262 24.73 -29.40 6.44
N LEU A 263 25.25 -28.70 5.43
CA LEU A 263 24.98 -28.97 4.01
C LEU A 263 26.21 -29.50 3.26
N GLN A 264 27.28 -29.86 3.97
CA GLN A 264 28.53 -30.32 3.35
C GLN A 264 28.35 -31.62 2.56
N ALA A 265 27.50 -32.54 3.04
CA ALA A 265 27.18 -33.77 2.31
C ALA A 265 26.47 -33.48 0.98
N GLN A 266 25.50 -32.55 0.99
CA GLN A 266 24.76 -32.12 -0.19
C GLN A 266 25.66 -31.38 -1.18
N ALA A 267 26.57 -30.53 -0.70
CA ALA A 267 27.56 -29.88 -1.57
C ALA A 267 28.53 -30.89 -2.21
N ALA A 268 28.97 -31.92 -1.48
CA ALA A 268 29.76 -33.01 -2.05
C ALA A 268 28.98 -33.79 -3.12
N ARG A 269 27.68 -34.04 -2.85
CA ARG A 269 26.77 -34.67 -3.81
C ARG A 269 26.61 -33.84 -5.09
N ILE A 270 26.49 -32.52 -4.98
CA ILE A 270 26.47 -31.60 -6.14
C ILE A 270 27.70 -31.77 -7.03
N VAL A 271 28.89 -31.88 -6.44
CA VAL A 271 30.14 -32.08 -7.21
C VAL A 271 30.16 -33.44 -7.90
N ALA A 272 29.67 -34.48 -7.23
CA ALA A 272 29.75 -35.87 -7.69
C ALA A 272 28.72 -36.21 -8.79
N GLU A 273 27.52 -35.64 -8.71
CA GLU A 273 26.37 -36.10 -9.53
C GLU A 273 25.95 -35.10 -10.62
N PHE A 274 26.40 -33.85 -10.57
CA PHE A 274 25.88 -32.78 -11.44
C PHE A 274 26.97 -32.04 -12.22
N PRO A 275 26.65 -31.55 -13.44
CA PRO A 275 27.58 -30.80 -14.28
C PRO A 275 28.00 -29.48 -13.63
N ALA A 276 29.18 -28.98 -13.99
CA ALA A 276 29.78 -27.78 -13.42
C ALA A 276 28.86 -26.56 -13.52
N GLU A 277 28.24 -26.40 -14.69
CA GLU A 277 27.37 -25.29 -15.07
C GLU A 277 26.12 -25.21 -14.17
N ALA A 278 25.65 -26.34 -13.63
CA ALA A 278 24.49 -26.38 -12.75
C ALA A 278 24.81 -26.08 -11.29
N ARG A 279 26.08 -26.12 -10.88
CA ARG A 279 26.50 -26.10 -9.46
C ARG A 279 26.08 -24.81 -8.76
N TYR A 280 26.16 -23.67 -9.43
CA TYR A 280 25.72 -22.39 -8.86
C TYR A 280 24.25 -22.43 -8.45
N MET A 281 23.37 -22.90 -9.34
CA MET A 281 21.94 -22.99 -9.05
C MET A 281 21.66 -24.03 -7.97
N LEU A 282 22.31 -25.19 -8.04
CA LEU A 282 22.12 -26.28 -7.07
C LEU A 282 22.54 -25.88 -5.66
N VAL A 283 23.67 -25.16 -5.51
CA VAL A 283 24.14 -24.64 -4.22
C VAL A 283 23.12 -23.68 -3.61
N ASN A 284 22.56 -22.78 -4.42
CA ASN A 284 21.51 -21.88 -3.95
C ASN A 284 20.20 -22.62 -3.64
N GLY A 285 19.87 -23.64 -4.42
CA GLY A 285 18.73 -24.52 -4.20
C GLY A 285 18.79 -25.22 -2.83
N ILE A 286 19.89 -25.92 -2.52
CA ILE A 286 20.03 -26.63 -1.24
C ILE A 286 20.05 -25.70 -0.03
N LYS A 287 20.61 -24.49 -0.16
CA LYS A 287 20.53 -23.47 0.90
C LYS A 287 19.09 -23.09 1.16
N ARG A 288 18.35 -22.78 0.09
CA ARG A 288 16.98 -22.27 0.17
C ARG A 288 16.01 -23.30 0.71
N THR A 289 16.09 -24.54 0.24
CA THR A 289 15.21 -25.62 0.71
C THR A 289 15.50 -26.00 2.15
N ALA A 290 16.78 -26.02 2.55
CA ALA A 290 17.15 -26.27 3.94
C ALA A 290 16.74 -25.16 4.91
N GLU A 291 16.82 -23.90 4.48
CA GLU A 291 16.32 -22.75 5.24
C GLU A 291 14.79 -22.78 5.34
N TYR A 292 14.11 -23.13 4.25
CA TYR A 292 12.65 -23.19 4.20
C TYR A 292 12.08 -24.30 5.09
N GLN A 293 12.72 -25.47 5.10
CA GLN A 293 12.23 -26.64 5.83
C GLN A 293 13.35 -27.33 6.61
N ASP A 294 14.18 -28.14 5.94
CA ASP A 294 15.27 -28.88 6.58
C ASP A 294 16.24 -29.50 5.55
N VAL A 295 17.28 -30.17 6.05
CA VAL A 295 18.29 -30.86 5.22
C VAL A 295 17.68 -31.99 4.38
N ALA A 296 16.67 -32.70 4.88
CA ALA A 296 16.03 -33.78 4.13
C ALA A 296 15.27 -33.22 2.91
N TYR A 297 14.70 -32.02 3.02
CA TYR A 297 14.09 -31.33 1.90
C TYR A 297 15.12 -30.86 0.86
N ALA A 298 16.36 -30.56 1.27
CA ALA A 298 17.46 -30.34 0.33
C ALA A 298 17.88 -31.61 -0.42
N ASP A 299 17.84 -32.77 0.24
CA ASP A 299 18.07 -34.06 -0.42
C ASP A 299 16.97 -34.37 -1.44
N GLU A 300 15.70 -34.17 -1.09
CA GLU A 300 14.57 -34.34 -2.01
C GLU A 300 14.65 -33.40 -3.22
N TYR A 301 15.13 -32.16 -3.01
CA TYR A 301 15.41 -31.24 -4.10
C TYR A 301 16.47 -31.81 -5.05
N LEU A 302 17.60 -32.30 -4.53
CA LEU A 302 18.65 -32.90 -5.35
C LEU A 302 18.15 -34.16 -6.09
N ASP A 303 17.33 -35.01 -5.44
CA ASP A 303 16.73 -36.19 -6.08
C ASP A 303 15.84 -35.80 -7.27
N ARG A 304 15.04 -34.73 -7.11
CA ARG A 304 14.20 -34.20 -8.20
C ARG A 304 15.04 -33.67 -9.35
N ILE A 305 16.13 -32.94 -9.08
CA ILE A 305 17.01 -32.48 -10.17
C ILE A 305 17.73 -33.66 -10.83
N ALA A 306 18.21 -34.64 -10.06
CA ALA A 306 18.84 -35.85 -10.60
C ALA A 306 17.89 -36.67 -11.49
N SER A 307 16.58 -36.61 -11.24
CA SER A 307 15.59 -37.26 -12.12
C SER A 307 15.51 -36.64 -13.51
N VAL A 308 15.83 -35.34 -13.65
CA VAL A 308 15.78 -34.63 -14.94
C VAL A 308 17.12 -34.62 -15.67
N THR A 309 18.25 -34.79 -14.98
CA THR A 309 19.57 -34.87 -15.63
C THR A 309 19.68 -36.04 -16.61
N LEU A 310 18.90 -37.11 -16.43
CA LEU A 310 18.81 -38.22 -17.38
C LEU A 310 18.29 -37.82 -18.77
N PHE A 311 17.61 -36.67 -18.88
CA PHE A 311 17.07 -36.15 -20.13
C PHE A 311 17.93 -35.03 -20.74
N GLU A 312 19.00 -34.61 -20.06
CA GLU A 312 19.96 -33.65 -20.59
C GLU A 312 20.85 -34.33 -21.64
N THR A 313 20.71 -33.95 -22.91
CA THR A 313 21.38 -34.60 -24.06
C THR A 313 22.46 -33.72 -24.70
N GLY A 314 22.68 -32.50 -24.19
CA GLY A 314 23.71 -31.58 -24.67
C GLY A 314 25.11 -31.96 -24.17
N SER A 315 26.06 -32.10 -25.10
CA SER A 315 27.44 -32.51 -24.77
C SER A 315 28.33 -31.41 -24.17
N ASP A 316 27.85 -30.16 -24.14
CA ASP A 316 28.63 -28.99 -23.71
C ASP A 316 28.03 -28.22 -22.51
N GLY A 317 26.94 -28.74 -21.91
CA GLY A 317 26.28 -28.08 -20.78
C GLY A 317 25.64 -26.73 -21.10
N SER A 318 25.62 -26.30 -22.37
CA SER A 318 24.97 -25.07 -22.80
C SER A 318 23.48 -25.32 -23.02
N SER A 319 22.65 -24.72 -22.17
CA SER A 319 21.20 -24.80 -22.34
C SER A 319 20.79 -23.87 -23.48
N VAL A 320 20.50 -24.43 -24.66
CA VAL A 320 19.80 -23.69 -25.72
C VAL A 320 18.30 -23.88 -25.49
N LEU A 321 17.61 -22.83 -25.04
CA LEU A 321 16.14 -22.76 -25.13
C LEU A 321 15.76 -22.77 -26.61
N THR A 322 15.38 -23.94 -27.14
CA THR A 322 14.62 -24.02 -28.41
C THR A 322 13.16 -23.74 -28.18
#